data_AF-A0A1W1UMK9-F1
#
_entry.id   AF-A0A1W1UMK9-F1
#
_cell.length_a   1.000
_cell.length_b   1.000
_cell.length_c   1.000
_cell.angle_alpha   90.00
_cell.angle_beta   90.00
_cell.angle_gamma   90.00
#
_symmetry.space_group_name_H-M   'P 1'
#
loop_
_entity.id
_entity.type
_entity.pdbx_description
1 polymer ?
#
loop_
_entity_poly.entity_id
_entity_poly.type
_entity_poly.pdbx_seq_one_letter_code
_entity_poly.pdbx_strand_id
1 'polypeptide(L)'
;MKTKRGYTLIELVIAIGVIVILGSSIVSAYINLNNSRSKIYEVQNINNKLQNAMEETVVKINGGEVMGFQNHDVNVKTKQISEDLFEVSVSFGEKYELKKLVKKGIHTD
;
A
#
# COMPACT_ATOMS: atom_id res chain seq x y z
N MET A 1 -21.07 54.45 30.67
CA MET A 1 -21.38 54.23 29.23
C MET A 1 -20.53 53.07 28.72
N LYS A 2 -21.15 51.97 28.25
CA LYS A 2 -20.41 50.87 27.60
C LYS A 2 -20.06 51.31 26.18
N THR A 3 -18.78 51.51 25.89
CA THR A 3 -18.30 51.79 24.53
C THR A 3 -18.54 50.55 23.66
N LYS A 4 -19.46 50.64 22.70
CA LYS A 4 -19.60 49.64 21.64
C LYS A 4 -18.36 49.75 20.75
N ARG A 5 -17.43 48.81 20.88
CA ARG A 5 -16.27 48.69 19.98
C ARG A 5 -16.76 48.04 18.68
N GLY A 6 -16.84 48.83 17.61
CA GLY A 6 -17.08 48.34 16.25
C GLY A 6 -15.76 48.08 15.54
N TYR A 7 -15.75 47.13 14.61
CA TYR A 7 -14.60 46.88 13.74
C TYR A 7 -14.61 47.89 12.61
N THR A 8 -13.42 48.39 12.28
CA THR A 8 -13.22 49.23 11.09
C THR A 8 -13.26 48.36 9.83
N LEU A 9 -13.71 48.94 8.71
CA LEU A 9 -13.75 48.25 7.42
C LEU A 9 -12.39 47.68 7.02
N ILE A 10 -11.30 48.37 7.36
CA ILE A 10 -9.93 47.94 7.07
C ILE A 10 -9.54 46.69 7.86
N GLU A 11 -9.90 46.60 9.15
CA GLU A 11 -9.68 45.40 9.97
C GLU A 11 -10.41 44.18 9.38
N LEU A 12 -11.59 44.40 8.81
CA LEU A 12 -12.39 43.36 8.19
C LEU A 12 -11.74 42.83 6.90
N VAL A 13 -11.20 43.72 6.06
CA VAL A 13 -10.48 43.35 4.84
C VAL A 13 -9.20 42.57 5.16
N ILE A 14 -8.44 43.01 6.17
CA ILE A 14 -7.23 42.32 6.62
C ILE A 14 -7.58 40.93 7.15
N ALA A 15 -8.64 40.81 7.96
CA ALA A 15 -9.08 39.52 8.50
C ALA A 15 -9.48 38.53 7.40
N ILE A 16 -10.23 38.98 6.38
CA ILE A 16 -10.59 38.14 5.22
C ILE A 16 -9.33 37.68 4.48
N GLY A 17 -8.38 38.59 4.25
CA GLY A 17 -7.11 38.25 3.59
C GLY A 17 -6.34 37.15 4.32
N VAL A 18 -6.24 37.25 5.65
CA VAL A 18 -5.58 36.23 6.48
C VAL A 18 -6.32 34.89 6.43
N ILE A 19 -7.65 34.90 6.48
CA ILE A 19 -8.46 33.68 6.40
C ILE A 19 -8.26 32.96 5.06
N VAL A 20 -8.20 33.70 3.95
CA VAL A 20 -7.98 33.11 2.62
C VAL A 20 -6.60 32.46 2.51
N ILE A 21 -5.55 33.15 2.98
CA ILE A 21 -4.17 32.63 2.96
C ILE A 21 -4.09 31.34 3.80
N LEU A 22 -4.61 31.36 5.03
CA LEU A 22 -4.60 30.19 5.91
C LEU A 22 -5.48 29.06 5.37
N GLY A 23 -6.67 29.38 4.86
CA GLY A 23 -7.62 28.41 4.32
C GLY A 23 -7.05 27.65 3.14
N SER A 24 -6.41 28.34 2.19
CA SER A 24 -5.78 27.70 1.03
C SER A 24 -4.67 26.70 1.40
N SER A 25 -3.88 27.05 2.43
CA SER A 25 -2.80 26.20 2.93
C SER A 25 -3.33 24.94 3.63
N ILE A 26 -4.35 25.10 4.47
CA ILE A 26 -4.98 23.99 5.21
C ILE A 26 -5.67 23.01 4.25
N VAL A 27 -6.43 23.53 3.27
CA VAL A 27 -7.11 22.70 2.27
C VAL A 27 -6.11 21.91 1.43
N SER A 28 -5.03 22.55 0.98
CA SER A 28 -3.99 21.86 0.19
C SER A 28 -3.31 20.75 0.99
N ALA A 29 -2.98 21.01 2.27
CA ALA A 29 -2.40 20.01 3.15
C ALA A 29 -3.37 18.82 3.38
N TYR A 30 -4.66 19.10 3.59
CA TYR A 30 -5.67 18.07 3.78
C TYR A 30 -5.85 17.17 2.54
N ILE A 31 -5.91 17.76 1.34
CA ILE A 31 -6.01 17.01 0.08
C ILE A 31 -4.78 16.11 -0.10
N ASN A 32 -3.59 16.63 0.17
CA ASN A 32 -2.35 15.87 0.00
C ASN A 32 -2.28 14.69 1.00
N LEU A 33 -2.68 14.90 2.25
CA LEU A 33 -2.77 13.85 3.26
C LEU A 33 -3.81 12.78 2.90
N ASN A 34 -4.97 13.18 2.39
CA ASN A 34 -6.01 12.22 2.01
C ASN A 34 -5.59 11.37 0.80
N ASN A 35 -4.99 12.00 -0.21
CA ASN A 35 -4.44 11.31 -1.37
C ASN A 35 -3.30 10.36 -0.98
N SER A 36 -2.44 10.76 -0.04
CA SER A 36 -1.35 9.92 0.48
C SER A 36 -1.90 8.73 1.27
N ARG A 37 -2.91 8.94 2.14
CA ARG A 37 -3.56 7.86 2.89
C ARG A 37 -4.20 6.84 1.95
N SER A 38 -4.95 7.30 0.95
CA SER A 38 -5.60 6.42 -0.04
C SER A 38 -4.58 5.51 -0.74
N LYS A 39 -3.46 6.09 -1.21
CA LYS A 39 -2.37 5.33 -1.83
C LYS A 39 -1.71 4.34 -0.86
N ILE A 40 -1.52 4.73 0.41
CA ILE A 40 -0.93 3.84 1.42
C ILE A 40 -1.86 2.65 1.69
N TYR A 41 -3.17 2.86 1.83
CA TYR A 41 -4.13 1.77 2.03
C TYR A 41 -4.19 0.81 0.84
N GLU A 42 -4.12 1.34 -0.38
CA GLU A 42 -4.06 0.53 -1.60
C GLU A 42 -2.79 -0.34 -1.62
N VAL A 43 -1.63 0.27 -1.36
CA VAL A 43 -0.35 -0.45 -1.31
C VAL A 43 -0.32 -1.48 -0.18
N GLN A 44 -0.86 -1.17 1.00
CA GLN A 44 -0.95 -2.12 2.11
C GLN A 44 -1.85 -3.31 1.76
N ASN A 45 -2.99 -3.07 1.13
CA ASN A 45 -3.89 -4.14 0.71
C ASN A 45 -3.22 -5.05 -0.34
N ILE A 46 -2.55 -4.47 -1.33
CA ILE A 46 -1.78 -5.22 -2.34
C ILE A 46 -0.66 -6.02 -1.67
N ASN A 47 0.10 -5.42 -0.76
CA ASN A 47 1.20 -6.08 -0.06
C ASN A 47 0.70 -7.29 0.74
N ASN A 48 -0.41 -7.16 1.46
CA ASN A 48 -1.00 -8.27 2.22
C ASN A 48 -1.43 -9.42 1.30
N LYS A 49 -2.07 -9.12 0.15
CA LYS A 49 -2.45 -10.14 -0.83
C LYS A 49 -1.24 -10.87 -1.41
N LEU A 50 -0.20 -10.12 -1.79
CA LEU A 50 1.04 -10.67 -2.33
C LEU A 50 1.75 -11.55 -1.29
N GLN A 51 1.82 -11.09 -0.04
CA GLN A 51 2.46 -11.83 1.05
C GLN A 51 1.71 -13.12 1.37
N ASN A 52 0.39 -13.08 1.51
CA ASN A 52 -0.41 -14.28 1.79
C ASN A 52 -0.26 -15.33 0.68
N ALA A 53 -0.37 -14.93 -0.58
CA ALA A 53 -0.18 -15.84 -1.70
C ALA A 53 1.26 -16.40 -1.79
N MET A 54 2.26 -15.59 -1.45
CA MET A 54 3.65 -16.03 -1.35
C MET A 54 3.82 -17.08 -0.25
N GLU A 55 3.28 -16.84 0.94
CA GLU A 55 3.36 -17.78 2.07
C GLU A 55 2.65 -19.10 1.76
N GLU A 56 1.45 -19.06 1.18
CA GLU A 56 0.74 -20.26 0.74
C GLU A 56 1.56 -21.08 -0.28
N THR A 57 2.19 -20.39 -1.23
CA THR A 57 3.02 -21.04 -2.26
C THR A 57 4.29 -21.64 -1.66
N VAL A 58 4.94 -20.92 -0.75
CA VAL A 58 6.13 -21.40 -0.02
C VAL A 58 5.79 -22.66 0.79
N VAL A 59 4.67 -22.67 1.51
CA VAL A 59 4.23 -23.82 2.32
C VAL A 59 4.00 -25.04 1.44
N LYS A 60 3.34 -24.88 0.29
CA LYS A 60 3.08 -26.00 -0.63
C LYS A 60 4.35 -26.55 -1.27
N ILE A 61 5.30 -25.68 -1.68
CA ILE A 61 6.62 -26.10 -2.17
C ILE A 61 7.39 -26.86 -1.09
N ASN A 62 7.32 -26.40 0.16
CA ASN A 62 7.93 -27.10 1.30
C ASN A 62 7.26 -28.46 1.57
N GLY A 63 5.95 -28.57 1.35
CA GLY A 63 5.17 -29.81 1.42
C GLY A 63 5.31 -30.72 0.19
N GLY A 64 6.09 -30.31 -0.81
CA GLY A 64 6.38 -31.11 -2.00
C GLY A 64 5.35 -31.01 -3.14
N GLU A 65 4.33 -30.17 -3.00
CA GLU A 65 3.39 -29.84 -4.06
C GLU A 65 3.91 -28.64 -4.86
N VAL A 66 4.24 -28.84 -6.14
CA VAL A 66 4.91 -27.81 -6.97
C VAL A 66 4.07 -27.36 -8.18
N MET A 67 2.87 -27.92 -8.39
CA MET A 67 2.10 -27.66 -9.60
C MET A 67 0.81 -26.86 -9.34
N GLY A 68 0.70 -25.71 -10.03
CA GLY A 68 -0.57 -25.01 -10.25
C GLY A 68 -1.10 -24.21 -9.07
N PHE A 69 -0.37 -23.18 -8.63
CA PHE A 69 -0.89 -22.21 -7.66
C PHE A 69 -1.79 -21.20 -8.37
N GLN A 70 -3.10 -21.42 -8.30
CA GLN A 70 -4.08 -20.42 -8.71
C GLN A 70 -4.51 -19.61 -7.49
N ASN A 71 -4.24 -18.32 -7.50
CA ASN A 71 -4.83 -17.38 -6.58
C ASN A 71 -5.67 -16.39 -7.41
N HIS A 72 -6.93 -16.16 -7.01
CA HIS A 72 -7.90 -15.41 -7.82
C HIS A 72 -7.50 -13.93 -7.99
N ASP A 73 -6.73 -13.41 -7.04
CA ASP A 73 -6.42 -11.98 -6.96
C ASP A 73 -5.01 -11.63 -7.45
N VAL A 74 -4.09 -12.59 -7.50
CA VAL A 74 -2.67 -12.36 -7.81
C VAL A 74 -2.13 -13.46 -8.72
N ASN A 75 -1.19 -13.10 -9.59
CA ASN A 75 -0.56 -14.05 -10.48
C ASN A 75 0.64 -14.70 -9.78
N VAL A 76 0.65 -16.04 -9.70
CA VAL A 76 1.74 -16.80 -9.08
C VAL A 76 2.50 -17.56 -10.17
N LYS A 77 3.81 -17.35 -10.23
CA LYS A 77 4.72 -18.09 -11.10
C LYS A 77 5.77 -18.78 -10.24
N THR A 78 6.04 -20.04 -10.55
CA THR A 78 7.11 -20.80 -9.90
C THR A 78 8.09 -21.26 -10.97
N LYS A 79 9.37 -20.98 -10.77
CA LYS A 79 10.46 -21.42 -11.65
C LYS A 79 11.39 -22.32 -10.86
N GLN A 80 11.58 -23.55 -11.32
CA GLN A 80 12.57 -24.45 -10.73
C GLN A 80 13.98 -24.00 -11.12
N ILE A 81 14.86 -23.83 -10.12
CA ILE A 81 16.27 -23.44 -10.29
C ILE A 81 17.18 -24.67 -10.15
N SER A 82 16.90 -25.55 -9.18
CA SER A 82 17.54 -26.85 -8.99
C SER A 82 16.53 -27.90 -8.53
N GLU A 83 16.95 -29.15 -8.30
CA GLU A 83 16.07 -30.23 -7.80
C GLU A 83 15.30 -29.83 -6.53
N ASP A 84 15.93 -29.06 -5.66
CA ASP A 84 15.44 -28.65 -4.35
C ASP A 84 15.22 -27.14 -4.21
N LEU A 85 15.48 -26.32 -5.23
CA LEU A 85 15.36 -24.85 -5.16
C LEU A 85 14.39 -24.31 -6.20
N PHE A 86 13.48 -23.47 -5.75
CA PHE A 86 12.44 -22.84 -6.55
C PHE A 86 12.44 -21.33 -6.35
N GLU A 87 12.31 -20.59 -7.43
CA GLU A 87 12.00 -19.17 -7.40
C GLU A 87 10.48 -18.99 -7.52
N VAL A 88 9.88 -18.42 -6.49
CA VAL A 88 8.46 -18.04 -6.49
C VAL A 88 8.36 -16.56 -6.78
N SER A 89 7.58 -16.20 -7.77
CA SER A 89 7.23 -14.82 -8.12
C SER A 89 5.72 -14.65 -8.00
N VAL A 90 5.28 -13.73 -7.16
CA VAL A 90 3.86 -13.36 -7.01
C VAL A 90 3.71 -11.92 -7.49
N SER A 91 2.81 -11.67 -8.44
CA SER A 91 2.61 -10.34 -9.02
C SER A 91 1.15 -9.89 -8.98
N PHE A 92 0.94 -8.58 -8.78
CA PHE A 92 -0.37 -7.93 -8.85
C PHE A 92 -0.30 -6.78 -9.87
N GLY A 93 -0.96 -6.97 -11.02
CA GLY A 93 -0.82 -6.08 -12.18
C GLY A 93 0.62 -6.03 -12.72
N GLU A 94 0.97 -4.95 -13.40
CA GLU A 94 2.31 -4.76 -14.01
C GLU A 94 3.34 -4.11 -13.06
N LYS A 95 2.88 -3.51 -11.95
CA LYS A 95 3.73 -2.65 -11.08
C LYS A 95 4.24 -3.34 -9.82
N TYR A 96 3.59 -4.38 -9.33
CA TYR A 96 3.91 -4.97 -8.04
C TYR A 96 4.27 -6.45 -8.20
N GLU A 97 5.48 -6.82 -7.79
CA GLU A 97 6.00 -8.18 -7.84
C GLU A 97 6.83 -8.47 -6.58
N LEU A 98 6.58 -9.61 -5.94
CA LEU A 98 7.42 -10.18 -4.88
C LEU A 98 8.10 -11.43 -5.42
N LYS A 99 9.41 -11.55 -5.19
CA LYS A 99 10.19 -12.73 -5.53
C LYS A 99 10.84 -13.31 -4.30
N LYS A 100 10.83 -14.64 -4.19
CA LYS A 100 11.49 -15.35 -3.10
C LYS A 100 12.06 -16.69 -3.59
N LEU A 101 13.26 -16.99 -3.15
CA LEU A 101 13.85 -18.32 -3.30
C LEU A 101 13.37 -19.22 -2.16
N VAL A 102 12.86 -20.39 -2.52
CA VAL A 102 12.27 -21.37 -1.61
C VAL A 102 12.94 -22.70 -1.85
N LYS A 103 13.50 -23.27 -0.79
CA LYS A 103 14.11 -24.60 -0.82
C LYS A 103 13.08 -25.63 -0.40
N LYS A 104 12.83 -26.65 -1.22
CA LYS A 104 11.97 -27.78 -0.89
C LYS A 104 12.49 -28.45 0.38
N GLY A 105 11.61 -28.62 1.36
CA GLY A 105 11.93 -29.35 2.59
C GLY A 105 12.15 -30.83 2.27
N ILE A 106 13.27 -31.39 2.76
CA ILE A 106 13.43 -32.84 2.82
C ILE A 106 12.56 -33.31 3.98
N HIS A 107 11.42 -33.94 3.71
CA HIS A 107 10.78 -34.78 4.72
C HIS A 107 11.69 -35.99 4.90
N THR A 108 12.46 -36.01 5.98
CA THR A 108 12.95 -37.26 6.54
C THR A 108 11.77 -37.92 7.21
N ASP A 109 11.42 -39.12 6.71
CA ASP A 109 10.35 -40.00 7.20
C ASP A 109 10.34 -40.19 8.72
#